data_AF-A0A753A786-F1
#
_entry.id   AF-A0A753A786-F1
#
_cell.length_a   1.000
_cell.length_b   1.000
_cell.length_c   1.000
_cell.angle_alpha   90.00
_cell.angle_beta   90.00
_cell.angle_gamma   90.00
#
_symmetry.space_group_name_H-M   'P 1'
#
loop_
_entity.id
_entity.type
_entity.pdbx_description
1 polymer ?
#
loop_
_entity_poly.entity_id
_entity_poly.type
_entity_poly.pdbx_seq_one_letter_code
_entity_poly.pdbx_strand_id
1 'polypeptide(L)'
;MTGGADTEEPETWRARVMERYYWIPQGGADPDYVIWAKEIAGITRAWTFRHYKGTGTVGVMVATSNPVNPAPGDELVKAVRDHILPLAPVAGGGLFVFAATEKSIPVTVALAKDTPEIRTAIIAELNALML
;
A
#
# COMPACT_ATOMS: atom_id res chain seq x y z
N MET A 1 19.20 -23.16 3.85
CA MET A 1 17.85 -23.05 3.25
C MET A 1 16.88 -22.78 4.38
N THR A 2 16.60 -21.51 4.68
CA THR A 2 15.65 -21.09 5.71
C THR A 2 14.73 -20.10 5.03
N GLY A 3 13.60 -20.60 4.53
CA GLY A 3 12.69 -19.86 3.67
C GLY A 3 11.27 -20.40 3.75
N GLY A 4 10.83 -20.79 4.95
CA GLY A 4 9.41 -20.87 5.23
C GLY A 4 8.95 -19.45 5.57
N ALA A 5 8.24 -18.79 4.66
CA ALA A 5 7.46 -17.61 5.04
C ALA A 5 6.43 -18.06 6.08
N ASP A 6 6.24 -17.26 7.14
CA ASP A 6 5.20 -17.54 8.14
C ASP A 6 3.84 -17.70 7.46
N THR A 7 3.01 -18.59 8.00
CA THR A 7 1.67 -18.87 7.45
C THR A 7 0.85 -17.59 7.47
N GLU A 8 0.34 -17.20 6.30
CA GLU A 8 -0.54 -16.04 6.12
C GLU A 8 -1.68 -16.07 7.15
N GLU A 9 -1.87 -14.97 7.87
CA GLU A 9 -2.89 -14.87 8.91
C GLU A 9 -4.31 -14.98 8.29
N PRO A 10 -5.27 -15.69 8.91
CA PRO A 10 -6.57 -15.99 8.33
C PRO A 10 -7.37 -14.78 7.83
N GLU A 11 -7.31 -13.64 8.53
CA GLU A 11 -8.02 -12.42 8.15
C GLU A 11 -7.37 -11.74 6.94
N THR A 12 -6.03 -11.76 6.87
CA THR A 12 -5.26 -11.34 5.69
C THR A 12 -5.63 -12.20 4.47
N TRP A 13 -5.71 -13.52 4.65
CA TRP A 13 -6.13 -14.44 3.60
C TRP A 13 -7.57 -14.18 3.13
N ARG A 14 -8.51 -13.98 4.07
CA ARG A 14 -9.91 -13.67 3.74
C ARG A 14 -10.03 -12.38 2.94
N ALA A 15 -9.34 -11.32 3.35
CA ALA A 15 -9.35 -10.04 2.65
C ALA A 15 -8.88 -10.22 1.18
N ARG A 16 -7.80 -10.98 0.98
CA ARG A 16 -7.27 -11.28 -0.36
C ARG A 16 -8.23 -12.10 -1.23
N VAL A 17 -8.90 -13.11 -0.65
CA VAL A 17 -9.88 -13.94 -1.37
C VAL A 17 -11.11 -13.12 -1.75
N MET A 18 -11.62 -12.31 -0.84
CA MET A 18 -12.78 -11.44 -1.10
C MET A 18 -12.45 -10.39 -2.16
N GLU A 19 -11.27 -9.75 -2.10
CA GLU A 19 -10.81 -8.79 -3.10
C GLU A 19 -10.79 -9.42 -4.50
N ARG A 20 -10.28 -10.66 -4.65
CA ARG A 20 -10.26 -11.37 -5.93
C ARG A 20 -11.63 -11.83 -6.42
N TYR A 21 -12.56 -12.14 -5.52
CA TYR A 21 -13.93 -12.52 -5.90
C TYR A 21 -14.72 -11.34 -6.46
N TYR A 22 -14.57 -10.15 -5.89
CA TYR A 22 -15.25 -8.93 -6.36
C TYR A 22 -14.61 -8.30 -7.61
N TRP A 23 -13.31 -8.50 -7.82
CA TRP A 23 -12.56 -7.88 -8.92
C TRP A 23 -12.00 -8.92 -9.87
N ILE A 24 -12.76 -9.20 -10.94
CA ILE A 24 -12.28 -10.00 -12.07
C ILE A 24 -11.22 -9.17 -12.82
N PRO A 25 -10.00 -9.68 -13.06
CA PRO A 25 -8.94 -8.91 -13.72
C PRO A 25 -9.38 -8.44 -15.11
N GLN A 26 -9.25 -7.15 -15.40
CA GLN A 26 -9.67 -6.57 -16.68
C GLN A 26 -8.49 -6.27 -17.62
N GLY A 27 -7.26 -6.61 -17.22
CA GLY A 27 -6.08 -6.48 -18.07
C GLY A 27 -5.61 -5.03 -18.24
N GLY A 28 -5.82 -4.18 -17.23
CA GLY A 28 -5.37 -2.79 -17.21
C GLY A 28 -6.38 -1.77 -16.68
N ALA A 29 -7.40 -2.20 -15.95
CA ALA A 29 -8.26 -1.28 -15.19
C ALA A 29 -7.55 -0.79 -13.91
N ASP A 30 -8.00 0.32 -13.33
CA ASP A 30 -7.37 0.88 -12.12
C ASP A 30 -7.17 -0.12 -10.97
N PRO A 31 -8.16 -1.00 -10.67
CA PRO A 31 -8.02 -2.00 -9.60
C PRO A 31 -6.94 -3.05 -9.91
N ASP A 32 -6.69 -3.35 -11.19
CA ASP A 32 -5.68 -4.35 -11.57
C ASP A 32 -4.29 -3.92 -11.08
N TYR A 33 -3.93 -2.65 -11.29
CA TYR A 33 -2.66 -2.09 -10.83
C TYR A 33 -2.51 -2.09 -9.30
N VAL A 34 -3.60 -1.86 -8.57
CA VAL A 34 -3.61 -1.94 -7.09
C VAL A 34 -3.37 -3.37 -6.63
N ILE A 35 -4.06 -4.34 -7.23
CA ILE A 35 -3.93 -5.75 -6.89
C ILE A 35 -2.51 -6.22 -7.19
N TRP A 36 -1.99 -5.97 -8.39
CA TRP A 36 -0.63 -6.36 -8.76
C TRP A 36 0.43 -5.72 -7.85
N ALA A 37 0.24 -4.46 -7.44
CA ALA A 37 1.16 -3.82 -6.50
C ALA A 37 1.18 -4.51 -5.13
N LYS A 38 0.01 -4.92 -4.62
CA LYS A 38 -0.14 -5.61 -3.33
C LYS A 38 0.31 -7.08 -3.34
N GLU A 39 0.57 -7.66 -4.51
CA GLU A 39 1.15 -9.02 -4.61
C GLU A 39 2.62 -9.05 -4.18
N ILE A 40 3.31 -7.90 -4.16
CA ILE A 40 4.67 -7.80 -3.65
C ILE A 40 4.65 -7.71 -2.12
N ALA A 41 5.29 -8.70 -1.48
CA ALA A 41 5.43 -8.73 -0.03
C ALA A 41 6.07 -7.44 0.50
N GLY A 42 5.41 -6.82 1.48
CA GLY A 42 5.81 -5.54 2.07
C GLY A 42 4.98 -4.34 1.58
N ILE A 43 4.23 -4.47 0.48
CA ILE A 43 3.22 -3.49 0.07
C ILE A 43 1.87 -3.86 0.65
N THR A 44 1.31 -2.99 1.49
CA THR A 44 -0.03 -3.20 2.09
C THR A 44 -1.08 -2.27 1.49
N ARG A 45 -0.65 -1.15 0.91
CA ARG A 45 -1.52 -0.11 0.34
C ARG A 45 -0.98 0.32 -1.03
N ALA A 46 -1.90 0.50 -1.98
CA ALA A 46 -1.57 1.01 -3.30
C ALA A 46 -2.72 1.84 -3.89
N TRP A 47 -2.38 2.81 -4.76
CA TRP A 47 -3.33 3.66 -5.46
C TRP A 47 -2.91 3.85 -6.91
N THR A 48 -3.89 3.83 -7.81
CA THR A 48 -3.69 4.03 -9.24
C THR A 48 -4.09 5.45 -9.65
N PHE A 49 -3.23 6.11 -10.42
CA PHE A 49 -3.43 7.44 -10.96
C PHE A 49 -3.40 7.39 -12.49
N ARG A 50 -4.54 7.68 -13.12
CA ARG A 50 -4.60 7.82 -14.58
C ARG A 50 -3.91 9.11 -15.01
N HIS A 51 -3.19 9.05 -16.13
CA HIS A 51 -2.53 10.19 -16.76
C HIS A 51 -1.49 10.91 -15.89
N TYR A 52 -0.83 10.18 -14.99
CA TYR A 52 0.08 10.73 -13.99
C TYR A 52 1.21 11.61 -14.58
N LYS A 53 1.73 11.26 -15.76
CA LYS A 53 2.72 12.02 -16.53
C LYS A 53 2.21 12.39 -17.92
N GLY A 54 0.90 12.57 -18.07
CA GLY A 54 0.24 12.89 -19.34
C GLY A 54 -0.58 11.73 -19.90
N THR A 55 -1.30 11.99 -20.99
CA THR A 55 -2.23 11.03 -21.59
C THR A 55 -1.54 9.71 -21.94
N GLY A 56 -2.21 8.59 -21.65
CA GLY A 56 -1.67 7.24 -21.84
C GLY A 56 -0.79 6.72 -20.70
N THR A 57 -0.34 7.55 -19.76
CA THR A 57 0.48 7.07 -18.64
C THR A 57 -0.35 6.61 -17.45
N VAL A 58 0.19 5.68 -16.66
CA VAL A 58 -0.39 5.21 -15.39
C VAL A 58 0.64 5.38 -14.29
N GLY A 59 0.24 6.05 -13.21
CA GLY A 59 0.99 6.13 -11.96
C GLY A 59 0.46 5.12 -10.95
N VAL A 60 1.35 4.41 -10.26
CA VAL A 60 1.01 3.51 -9.16
C VAL A 60 1.80 3.96 -7.94
N MET A 61 1.09 4.49 -6.95
CA MET A 61 1.68 4.86 -5.66
C MET A 61 1.58 3.68 -4.72
N VAL A 62 2.68 3.35 -4.05
CA VAL A 62 2.75 2.24 -3.11
C VAL A 62 3.13 2.72 -1.70
N ALA A 63 2.54 2.08 -0.69
CA ALA A 63 2.79 2.37 0.72
C ALA A 63 2.74 1.09 1.57
N THR A 64 3.28 1.20 2.77
CA THR A 64 3.23 0.19 3.82
C THR A 64 2.32 0.67 4.96
N SER A 65 1.76 -0.27 5.73
CA SER A 65 0.97 0.00 6.93
C SER A 65 1.87 0.16 8.14
N ASN A 66 3.07 0.71 7.95
CA ASN A 66 3.94 1.12 9.04
C ASN A 66 3.61 2.57 9.39
N PRO A 67 3.13 2.86 10.62
CA PRO A 67 2.71 4.20 10.99
C PRO A 67 3.89 5.18 11.15
N VAL A 68 5.12 4.67 11.27
CA VAL A 68 6.33 5.49 11.43
C VAL A 68 7.01 5.76 10.08
N ASN A 69 7.03 4.77 9.19
CA ASN A 69 7.66 4.87 7.87
C ASN A 69 6.75 4.21 6.81
N PRO A 70 5.69 4.90 6.37
CA PRO A 70 4.75 4.35 5.40
C PRO A 70 5.34 4.29 3.98
N ALA A 71 6.42 5.01 3.70
CA ALA A 71 7.05 5.03 2.37
C ALA A 71 7.97 3.81 2.17
N PRO A 72 7.69 2.94 1.18
CA PRO A 72 8.58 1.82 0.87
C PRO A 72 9.90 2.32 0.26
N GLY A 73 10.98 1.58 0.50
CA GLY A 73 12.28 1.88 -0.11
C GLY A 73 12.32 1.62 -1.62
N ASP A 74 13.31 2.21 -2.29
CA ASP A 74 13.44 2.19 -3.75
C ASP A 74 13.53 0.78 -4.35
N GLU A 75 14.17 -0.17 -3.67
CA GLU A 75 14.26 -1.57 -4.11
C GLU A 75 12.87 -2.22 -4.21
N LEU A 76 12.00 -1.93 -3.24
CA LEU A 76 10.64 -2.48 -3.21
C LEU A 76 9.76 -1.82 -4.27
N VAL A 77 9.89 -0.51 -4.45
CA VAL A 77 9.24 0.22 -5.55
C VAL A 77 9.66 -0.36 -6.91
N LYS A 78 10.95 -0.67 -7.08
CA LYS A 78 11.46 -1.31 -8.29
C LYS A 78 10.88 -2.71 -8.48
N ALA A 79 10.82 -3.52 -7.42
CA ALA A 79 10.23 -4.87 -7.48
C ALA A 79 8.76 -4.83 -7.92
N VAL A 80 7.96 -3.90 -7.38
CA VAL A 80 6.58 -3.67 -7.83
C VAL A 80 6.54 -3.28 -9.29
N ARG A 81 7.41 -2.35 -9.71
CA ARG A 81 7.48 -1.94 -11.10
C ARG A 81 7.77 -3.10 -12.04
N ASP A 82 8.75 -3.93 -11.71
CA ASP A 82 9.15 -5.07 -12.54
C ASP A 82 8.05 -6.13 -12.62
N HIS A 83 7.26 -6.30 -11.55
CA HIS A 83 6.11 -7.22 -11.51
C HIS A 83 4.92 -6.74 -12.33
N ILE A 84 4.59 -5.44 -12.27
CA ILE A 84 3.46 -4.87 -13.02
C ILE A 84 3.77 -4.75 -14.51
N LEU A 85 5.02 -4.45 -14.88
CA LEU A 85 5.42 -4.19 -16.26
C LEU A 85 4.95 -5.24 -17.29
N PRO A 86 5.09 -6.56 -17.07
CA PRO A 86 4.61 -7.58 -18.01
C PRO A 86 3.07 -7.75 -18.04
N LEU A 87 2.37 -7.29 -17.00
CA LEU A 87 0.91 -7.41 -16.86
C LEU A 87 0.17 -6.21 -17.47
N ALA A 88 0.81 -5.05 -17.46
CA ALA A 88 0.24 -3.81 -17.97
C ALA A 88 0.01 -3.88 -19.49
N PRO A 89 -1.12 -3.35 -20.01
CA PRO A 89 -1.39 -3.33 -21.44
C PRO A 89 -0.36 -2.49 -22.20
N VAL A 90 0.13 -3.04 -23.31
CA VAL A 90 1.18 -2.44 -24.17
C VAL A 90 0.78 -1.05 -24.70
N ALA A 91 -0.52 -0.76 -24.79
CA ALA A 91 -1.06 0.48 -25.36
C ALA A 91 -1.05 1.69 -24.40
N GLY A 92 -0.64 1.53 -23.13
CA GLY A 92 -0.48 2.63 -22.18
C GLY A 92 0.92 3.25 -22.26
N GLY A 93 1.02 4.52 -22.64
CA GLY A 93 2.23 5.34 -22.82
C GLY A 93 3.22 5.47 -21.64
N GLY A 94 3.16 4.63 -20.62
CA GLY A 94 4.21 4.49 -19.60
C GLY A 94 3.69 4.14 -18.21
N LEU A 95 4.34 3.19 -17.55
CA LEU A 95 4.11 2.82 -16.15
C LEU A 95 5.10 3.56 -15.23
N PHE A 96 4.57 4.28 -14.24
CA PHE A 96 5.33 4.97 -13.20
C PHE A 96 4.95 4.43 -11.84
N VAL A 97 5.85 3.70 -11.18
CA VAL A 97 5.66 3.27 -9.79
C VAL A 97 6.51 4.14 -8.87
N PHE A 98 5.94 4.62 -7.76
CA PHE A 98 6.61 5.49 -6.81
C PHE A 98 6.11 5.29 -5.38
N ALA A 99 6.95 5.58 -4.40
CA ALA A 99 6.58 5.53 -2.99
C ALA A 99 5.64 6.71 -2.62
N ALA A 100 4.74 6.47 -1.67
CA ALA A 100 3.94 7.54 -1.08
C ALA A 100 4.83 8.58 -0.38
N THR A 101 4.47 9.86 -0.49
CA THR A 101 5.17 10.94 0.22
C THR A 101 4.67 11.02 1.66
N GLU A 102 5.59 10.96 2.61
CA GLU A 102 5.28 11.05 4.03
C GLU A 102 4.78 12.45 4.40
N LYS A 103 3.70 12.49 5.19
CA LYS A 103 3.15 13.73 5.73
C LYS A 103 2.97 13.61 7.23
N SER A 104 3.80 14.30 8.00
CA SER A 104 3.67 14.37 9.45
C SER A 104 2.52 15.29 9.84
N ILE A 105 1.56 14.76 10.61
CA ILE A 105 0.43 15.52 11.15
C ILE A 105 0.69 15.76 12.64
N PRO A 106 1.04 16.99 13.06
CA PRO A 106 1.19 17.30 14.48
C PRO A 106 -0.18 17.28 15.15
N VAL A 107 -0.38 16.38 16.12
CA VAL A 107 -1.62 16.27 16.89
C VAL A 107 -1.39 16.78 18.32
N THR A 108 -2.26 17.67 18.79
CA THR A 108 -2.27 18.14 20.19
C THR A 108 -3.59 17.74 20.83
N VAL A 109 -3.53 16.97 21.92
CA VAL A 109 -4.72 16.47 22.63
C VAL A 109 -4.70 16.97 24.06
N ALA A 110 -5.80 17.61 24.49
CA ALA A 110 -5.99 17.99 25.89
C ALA A 110 -6.62 16.81 26.66
N LEU A 111 -5.95 16.36 27.73
CA LEU A 111 -6.42 15.26 28.57
C LEU A 111 -6.93 15.77 29.91
N ALA A 112 -8.12 15.30 30.30
CA ALA A 112 -8.66 15.61 31.63
C ALA A 112 -7.86 14.92 32.75
N LYS A 113 -7.24 13.76 32.47
CA LYS A 113 -6.27 13.07 33.33
C LYS A 113 -5.06 12.67 32.47
N ASP A 114 -3.93 13.32 32.70
CA ASP A 114 -2.67 13.01 32.01
C ASP A 114 -1.86 12.03 32.87
N THR A 115 -2.03 10.74 32.60
CA THR A 115 -1.16 9.69 33.14
C THR A 115 -0.38 9.03 32.00
N PRO A 116 0.83 8.48 32.27
CA PRO A 116 1.63 7.81 31.24
C PRO A 116 0.89 6.67 30.53
N GLU A 117 0.03 5.94 31.26
CA GLU A 117 -0.74 4.82 30.73
C GLU A 117 -1.81 5.30 29.75
N ILE A 118 -2.55 6.35 30.10
CA ILE A 118 -3.57 6.96 29.22
C ILE A 118 -2.90 7.54 27.98
N ARG A 119 -1.76 8.22 28.13
CA ARG A 119 -1.01 8.78 27.01
C ARG A 119 -0.55 7.68 26.04
N THR A 120 -0.03 6.58 26.56
CA THR A 120 0.43 5.44 25.74
C THR A 120 -0.74 4.80 24.99
N ALA A 121 -1.88 4.60 25.65
CA ALA A 121 -3.08 4.06 25.01
C ALA A 121 -3.60 4.98 23.89
N ILE A 122 -3.66 6.29 24.13
CA ILE A 122 -4.10 7.26 23.10
C ILE A 122 -3.16 7.28 21.90
N ILE A 123 -1.84 7.21 22.12
CA ILE A 123 -0.87 7.13 21.02
C ILE A 123 -1.08 5.85 20.22
N ALA A 124 -1.33 4.70 20.88
CA ALA A 124 -1.59 3.44 20.20
C ALA A 124 -2.86 3.51 19.33
N GLU A 125 -3.95 4.05 19.86
CA GLU A 125 -5.22 4.21 19.12
C GLU A 125 -5.10 5.21 17.96
N LEU A 126 -4.40 6.33 18.16
CA LEU A 126 -4.16 7.29 17.08
C LEU A 126 -3.32 6.68 15.96
N ASN A 127 -2.30 5.89 16.31
CA ASN A 127 -1.52 5.17 15.32
C ASN A 127 -2.37 4.12 14.59
N ALA A 128 -3.24 3.39 15.29
CA ALA A 128 -4.15 2.42 14.67
C ALA A 128 -5.16 3.08 13.72
N LEU A 129 -5.67 4.27 14.06
CA LEU A 129 -6.60 5.02 13.21
C LEU A 129 -5.98 5.49 11.89
N MET A 130 -4.66 5.76 11.88
CA MET A 130 -3.94 6.26 10.71
C MET A 130 -3.50 5.16 9.72
N LEU A 131 -3.71 3.89 10.08
CA LEU A 131 -3.36 2.70 9.28
C LEU A 131 -4.48 2.23 8.37
#